data_AF-A0A2V6TZM2-F1
#
_entry.id   AF-A0A2V6TZM2-F1
#
_cell.length_a   1.000
_cell.length_b   1.000
_cell.length_c   1.000
_cell.angle_alpha   90.00
_cell.angle_beta   90.00
_cell.angle_gamma   90.00
#
_symmetry.space_group_name_H-M   'P 1'
#
loop_
_entity.id
_entity.type
_entity.pdbx_description
1 polymer ?
#
loop_
_entity_poly.entity_id
_entity_poly.type
_entity_poly.pdbx_seq_one_letter_code
_entity_poly.pdbx_strand_id
1 'polypeptide(L)'
;MSLFEETMAGELAGLLRAGVPARGVRLTVRELIVTRIERGPLGPREVGDAVAAAMRAACRLVRELDAPPEVVETVCRAALEAVRGHGGESARWLAEATSAASAVLEEQARERSDEEAWPWLVGRMPRW
;
A
#
# COMPACT_ATOMS: atom_id res chain seq x y z
N MET A 1 -14.67 -0.38 4.47
CA MET A 1 -13.53 -1.27 4.17
C MET A 1 -13.89 -2.20 3.04
N SER A 2 -13.01 -2.37 2.06
CA SER A 2 -13.25 -3.24 0.90
C SER A 2 -12.84 -4.69 1.17
N LEU A 3 -13.38 -5.67 0.42
CA LEU A 3 -12.96 -7.07 0.53
C LEU A 3 -11.44 -7.23 0.29
N PHE A 4 -10.90 -6.49 -0.68
CA PHE A 4 -9.47 -6.52 -0.99
C PHE A 4 -8.61 -5.97 0.14
N GLU A 5 -9.06 -4.92 0.82
CA GLU A 5 -8.38 -4.36 1.99
C GLU A 5 -8.30 -5.37 3.14
N GLU A 6 -9.37 -6.11 3.41
CA GLU A 6 -9.37 -7.17 4.45
C GLU A 6 -8.46 -8.34 4.05
N THR A 7 -8.49 -8.77 2.79
CA THR A 7 -7.55 -9.78 2.29
C THR A 7 -6.11 -9.32 2.46
N MET A 8 -5.80 -8.09 2.03
CA MET A 8 -4.46 -7.52 2.16
C MET A 8 -4.02 -7.43 3.63
N ALA A 9 -4.90 -6.98 4.53
CA ALA A 9 -4.61 -6.90 5.96
C ALA A 9 -4.37 -8.29 6.56
N GLY A 10 -5.16 -9.30 6.21
CA GLY A 10 -4.98 -10.68 6.66
C GLY A 10 -3.65 -11.27 6.22
N GLU A 11 -3.31 -11.14 4.94
CA GLU A 11 -2.05 -11.61 4.37
C GLU A 11 -0.85 -10.91 5.01
N LEU A 12 -0.85 -9.58 5.04
CA LEU A 12 0.22 -8.80 5.68
C LEU A 12 0.39 -9.18 7.16
N ALA A 13 -0.70 -9.31 7.92
CA ALA A 13 -0.63 -9.71 9.32
C ALA A 13 -0.04 -11.12 9.48
N GLY A 14 -0.36 -12.05 8.59
CA GLY A 14 0.23 -13.39 8.56
C GLY A 14 1.75 -13.33 8.32
N LEU A 15 2.18 -12.57 7.31
CA LEU A 15 3.60 -12.40 6.97
C LEU A 15 4.39 -11.77 8.12
N LEU A 16 3.85 -10.72 8.75
CA LEU A 16 4.51 -10.03 9.87
C LEU A 16 4.66 -10.94 11.09
N ARG A 17 3.61 -11.69 11.46
CA ARG A 17 3.67 -12.65 12.58
C ARG A 17 4.63 -13.80 12.31
N ALA A 18 4.76 -14.21 11.04
CA ALA A 18 5.71 -15.24 10.63
C ALA A 18 7.16 -14.72 10.53
N GLY A 19 7.41 -13.42 10.78
CA GLY A 19 8.74 -12.83 10.70
C GLY A 19 9.29 -12.78 9.27
N VAL A 20 8.40 -12.73 8.26
CA VAL A 20 8.82 -12.70 6.85
C VAL A 20 9.63 -11.41 6.59
N PRO A 21 10.83 -11.49 6.00
CA PRO A 21 11.62 -10.31 5.69
C PRO A 21 10.90 -9.34 4.74
N ALA A 22 11.25 -8.05 4.82
CA ALA A 22 10.63 -6.99 4.00
C ALA A 22 10.62 -7.31 2.49
N ARG A 23 11.66 -7.99 1.97
CA ARG A 23 11.69 -8.45 0.58
C ARG A 23 10.55 -9.41 0.25
N GLY A 24 10.24 -10.35 1.15
CA GLY A 24 9.13 -11.30 0.99
C GLY A 24 7.79 -10.58 1.02
N VAL A 25 7.60 -9.69 2.01
CA VAL A 25 6.41 -8.84 2.10
C VAL A 25 6.19 -8.05 0.81
N ARG A 26 7.25 -7.40 0.29
CA ARG A 26 7.19 -6.64 -0.96
C ARG A 26 6.72 -7.48 -2.14
N LEU A 27 7.24 -8.70 -2.29
CA LEU A 27 6.88 -9.60 -3.39
C LEU A 27 5.41 -10.03 -3.30
N THR A 28 4.95 -10.44 -2.12
CA THR A 28 3.55 -10.86 -1.91
C THR A 28 2.59 -9.71 -2.16
N VAL A 29 2.87 -8.52 -1.63
CA VAL A 29 2.02 -7.34 -1.85
C VAL A 29 1.95 -6.98 -3.33
N ARG A 30 3.09 -7.01 -4.03
CA ARG A 30 3.14 -6.75 -5.48
C ARG A 30 2.26 -7.74 -6.24
N GLU A 31 2.34 -9.03 -5.92
CA GLU A 31 1.53 -10.08 -6.55
C GLU A 31 0.02 -9.91 -6.29
N LEU A 32 -0.36 -9.57 -5.05
CA LEU A 32 -1.75 -9.29 -4.69
C LEU A 32 -2.31 -8.09 -5.45
N ILE A 33 -1.52 -7.03 -5.61
CA ILE A 33 -1.93 -5.84 -6.37
C ILE A 33 -2.05 -6.15 -7.86
N VAL A 34 -1.07 -6.85 -8.45
CA VAL A 34 -1.15 -7.30 -9.85
C VAL A 34 -2.42 -8.12 -10.07
N THR A 35 -2.64 -9.12 -9.22
CA THR A 35 -3.84 -9.98 -9.30
C THR A 35 -5.13 -9.18 -9.18
N ARG A 36 -5.15 -8.14 -8.33
CA ARG A 36 -6.33 -7.28 -8.15
C ARG A 36 -6.61 -6.43 -9.38
N ILE A 37 -5.56 -5.92 -10.04
CA ILE A 37 -5.65 -5.10 -11.25
C ILE A 37 -6.08 -5.97 -12.44
N GLU A 38 -5.53 -7.18 -12.59
CA GLU A 38 -5.87 -8.12 -13.68
C GLU A 38 -7.32 -8.58 -13.66
N ARG A 39 -7.92 -8.76 -12.47
CA ARG A 39 -9.27 -9.33 -12.31
C ARG A 39 -10.40 -8.30 -12.42
N GLY A 40 -10.10 -7.02 -12.49
CA GLY A 40 -11.09 -5.93 -12.48
C GLY A 40 -11.07 -5.09 -13.76
N PRO A 41 -12.02 -4.14 -13.89
CA PRO A 41 -11.88 -3.10 -14.90
C PRO A 41 -10.62 -2.28 -14.61
N LEU A 42 -9.83 -2.06 -15.66
CA LEU A 42 -8.55 -1.39 -15.56
C LEU A 42 -8.74 0.10 -15.83
N GLY A 43 -8.96 0.87 -14.77
CA GLY A 43 -9.17 2.31 -14.81
C GLY A 43 -8.42 3.06 -13.70
N PRO A 44 -8.30 4.39 -13.83
CA PRO A 44 -7.57 5.22 -12.86
C PRO A 44 -8.11 5.07 -11.44
N ARG A 45 -9.43 5.01 -11.31
CA ARG A 45 -10.12 4.86 -10.03
C ARG A 45 -9.84 3.48 -9.42
N GLU A 46 -9.98 2.42 -10.20
CA GLU A 46 -9.81 1.05 -9.72
C GLU A 46 -8.37 0.78 -9.29
N VAL A 47 -7.40 1.31 -10.03
CA VAL A 47 -5.99 1.24 -9.66
C VAL A 47 -5.73 2.05 -8.39
N GLY A 48 -6.23 3.29 -8.31
CA GLY A 48 -6.12 4.12 -7.11
C GLY A 48 -6.73 3.46 -5.87
N ASP A 49 -7.92 2.88 -6.00
CA ASP A 49 -8.62 2.18 -4.92
C ASP A 49 -7.85 0.94 -4.45
N ALA A 50 -7.24 0.18 -5.36
CA ALA A 50 -6.39 -0.97 -5.00
C ALA A 50 -5.17 -0.53 -4.19
N VAL A 51 -4.49 0.55 -4.61
CA VAL A 51 -3.34 1.08 -3.88
C VAL A 51 -3.76 1.65 -2.53
N ALA A 52 -4.83 2.45 -2.48
CA ALA A 52 -5.34 3.03 -1.24
C ALA A 52 -5.76 1.94 -0.24
N ALA A 53 -6.42 0.88 -0.69
CA ALA A 53 -6.77 -0.27 0.15
C ALA A 53 -5.54 -0.93 0.76
N ALA A 54 -4.48 -1.14 -0.02
CA ALA A 54 -3.24 -1.70 0.52
C ALA A 54 -2.55 -0.78 1.52
N MET A 55 -2.54 0.52 1.26
CA MET A 55 -1.99 1.51 2.19
C MET A 55 -2.76 1.55 3.50
N ARG A 56 -4.11 1.56 3.46
CA ARG A 56 -4.95 1.52 4.67
C ARG A 56 -4.71 0.25 5.47
N ALA A 57 -4.61 -0.91 4.80
CA ALA A 57 -4.28 -2.17 5.45
C ALA A 57 -2.90 -2.09 6.16
N ALA A 58 -1.88 -1.55 5.51
CA ALA A 58 -0.56 -1.39 6.12
C ALA A 58 -0.56 -0.45 7.33
N CYS A 59 -1.17 0.73 7.20
CA CYS A 59 -1.27 1.71 8.29
C CYS A 59 -2.06 1.14 9.48
N ARG A 60 -3.13 0.38 9.20
CA ARG A 60 -3.91 -0.34 10.21
C ARG A 60 -3.05 -1.34 10.97
N LEU A 61 -2.20 -2.10 10.28
CA LEU A 61 -1.34 -3.11 10.92
C LEU A 61 -0.21 -2.50 11.74
N VAL A 62 0.37 -1.38 11.31
CA VAL A 62 1.30 -0.59 12.15
C VAL A 62 0.65 -0.25 13.49
N ARG A 63 -0.63 0.14 13.48
CA ARG A 63 -1.39 0.43 14.70
C ARG A 63 -1.74 -0.82 15.52
N GLU A 64 -2.30 -1.84 14.87
CA GLU A 64 -2.90 -2.99 15.56
C GLU A 64 -1.87 -4.00 16.06
N LEU A 65 -0.71 -4.09 15.39
CA LEU A 65 0.33 -5.06 15.70
C LEU A 65 1.61 -4.41 16.23
N ASP A 66 1.61 -3.10 16.49
CA ASP A 66 2.81 -2.32 16.82
C ASP A 66 3.96 -2.59 15.82
N ALA A 67 3.58 -2.75 14.54
CA ALA A 67 4.50 -3.14 13.49
C ALA A 67 5.36 -1.93 13.08
N PRO A 68 6.61 -2.17 12.62
CA PRO A 68 7.49 -1.08 12.23
C PRO A 68 6.88 -0.21 11.11
N PRO A 69 7.00 1.13 11.19
CA PRO A 69 6.48 2.06 10.19
C PRO A 69 6.96 1.76 8.75
N GLU A 70 8.14 1.16 8.60
CA GLU A 70 8.73 0.71 7.33
C GLU A 70 7.87 -0.30 6.56
N VAL A 71 6.91 -0.96 7.23
CA VAL A 71 5.90 -1.79 6.57
C VAL A 71 5.09 -0.97 5.57
N VAL A 72 4.70 0.25 5.94
CA VAL A 72 3.92 1.15 5.07
C VAL A 72 4.74 1.59 3.86
N GLU A 73 6.02 1.89 4.05
CA GLU A 73 6.94 2.20 2.94
C GLU A 73 7.10 1.00 1.99
N THR A 74 7.26 -0.20 2.56
CA THR A 74 7.41 -1.45 1.80
C THR A 74 6.17 -1.73 0.96
N VAL A 75 4.98 -1.57 1.54
CA VAL A 75 3.69 -1.77 0.86
C VAL A 75 3.48 -0.72 -0.23
N CYS A 76 3.78 0.55 0.05
CA CYS A 76 3.70 1.61 -0.95
C CYS A 76 4.60 1.30 -2.16
N ARG A 77 5.87 0.99 -1.91
CA ARG A 77 6.83 0.64 -2.97
C ARG A 77 6.33 -0.57 -3.77
N ALA A 78 5.87 -1.63 -3.12
CA ALA A 78 5.34 -2.82 -3.78
C ALA A 78 4.12 -2.51 -4.67
N ALA A 79 3.19 -1.69 -4.17
CA ALA A 79 1.98 -1.31 -4.90
C ALA A 79 2.32 -0.48 -6.15
N LEU A 80 3.23 0.49 -6.04
CA LEU A 80 3.63 1.31 -7.18
C LEU A 80 4.51 0.54 -8.18
N GLU A 81 5.35 -0.38 -7.70
CA GLU A 81 6.07 -1.35 -8.54
C GLU A 81 5.11 -2.26 -9.31
N ALA A 82 4.00 -2.68 -8.69
CA ALA A 82 2.95 -3.46 -9.36
C ALA A 82 2.28 -2.64 -10.47
N VAL A 83 1.84 -1.41 -10.18
CA VAL A 83 1.17 -0.53 -11.15
C VAL A 83 2.08 -0.23 -12.35
N ARG A 84 3.37 0.06 -12.09
CA ARG A 84 4.36 0.34 -13.13
C ARG A 84 4.72 -0.90 -13.95
N GLY A 85 4.88 -2.05 -13.29
CA GLY A 85 5.47 -3.26 -13.86
C GLY A 85 4.50 -4.23 -14.52
N HIS A 86 3.19 -4.01 -14.40
CA HIS A 86 2.16 -4.91 -14.91
C HIS A 86 1.83 -4.73 -16.42
N GLY A 87 2.51 -3.79 -17.08
CA GLY A 87 2.44 -3.60 -18.54
C GLY A 87 1.51 -2.45 -18.95
N GLY A 88 1.92 -1.76 -20.02
CA GLY A 88 1.17 -0.75 -20.76
C GLY A 88 0.12 0.07 -19.98
N GLU A 89 -1.11 -0.42 -19.96
CA GLU A 89 -2.30 0.32 -19.52
C GLU A 89 -2.30 0.67 -18.02
N SER A 90 -1.79 -0.19 -17.13
CA SER A 90 -1.75 0.12 -15.69
C SER A 90 -0.73 1.20 -15.37
N ALA A 91 0.39 1.24 -16.11
CA ALA A 91 1.44 2.21 -15.90
C ALA A 91 1.00 3.65 -16.22
N ARG A 92 -0.04 3.82 -17.05
CA ARG A 92 -0.67 5.14 -17.31
C ARG A 92 -1.28 5.73 -16.05
N TRP A 93 -1.69 4.89 -15.11
CA TRP A 93 -2.37 5.27 -13.87
C TRP A 93 -1.40 5.38 -12.69
N LEU A 94 -0.09 5.43 -12.93
CA LEU A 94 0.90 5.55 -11.86
C LEU A 94 0.76 6.86 -11.09
N ALA A 95 0.37 7.94 -11.76
CA ALA A 95 0.12 9.23 -11.12
C ALA A 95 -1.08 9.14 -10.16
N GLU A 96 -2.18 8.54 -10.60
CA GLU A 96 -3.38 8.32 -9.80
C GLU A 96 -3.11 7.36 -8.63
N ALA A 97 -2.36 6.29 -8.86
CA ALA A 97 -1.89 5.39 -7.82
C ALA A 97 -1.06 6.10 -6.75
N THR A 98 -0.13 6.95 -7.18
CA THR A 98 0.73 7.74 -6.27
C THR A 98 -0.11 8.75 -5.48
N SER A 99 -1.03 9.46 -6.14
CA SER A 99 -1.95 10.39 -5.49
C SER A 99 -2.83 9.69 -4.45
N ALA A 100 -3.37 8.50 -4.77
CA ALA A 100 -4.15 7.70 -3.85
C ALA A 100 -3.34 7.25 -2.62
N ALA A 101 -2.09 6.84 -2.81
CA ALA A 101 -1.20 6.49 -1.70
C ALA A 101 -0.92 7.71 -0.79
N SER A 102 -0.60 8.86 -1.39
CA SER A 102 -0.38 10.12 -0.66
C SER A 102 -1.62 10.55 0.12
N ALA A 103 -2.80 10.49 -0.50
CA ALA A 103 -4.06 10.86 0.14
C ALA A 103 -4.34 10.04 1.41
N VAL A 104 -4.08 8.73 1.36
CA VAL A 104 -4.19 7.85 2.56
C VAL A 104 -3.23 8.32 3.64
N LEU A 105 -1.99 8.67 3.29
CA LEU A 105 -1.00 9.07 4.30
C LEU A 105 -1.25 10.46 4.86
N GLU A 106 -1.76 11.39 4.06
CA GLU A 106 -2.23 12.69 4.55
C GLU A 106 -3.43 12.54 5.48
N GLU A 107 -4.37 11.65 5.16
CA GLU A 107 -5.49 11.30 6.04
C GLU A 107 -4.98 10.74 7.36
N GLN A 108 -4.06 9.76 7.32
CA GLN A 108 -3.46 9.20 8.53
C GLN A 108 -2.63 10.23 9.32
N ALA A 109 -1.90 11.12 8.66
CA ALA A 109 -1.13 12.18 9.33
C ALA A 109 -2.04 13.21 10.00
N ARG A 110 -3.19 13.56 9.39
CA ARG A 110 -4.20 14.45 9.98
C ARG A 110 -4.86 13.81 11.20
N GLU A 111 -5.17 12.52 11.13
CA GLU A 111 -5.74 11.77 12.25
C GLU A 111 -4.74 11.58 13.41
N ARG A 112 -3.43 11.79 13.16
CA ARG A 112 -2.33 11.43 14.07
C ARG A 112 -1.27 12.52 14.20
N SER A 113 -1.68 13.80 14.27
CA SER A 113 -0.74 14.93 14.40
C SER A 113 0.21 14.83 15.60
N ASP A 114 -0.13 14.00 16.58
CA ASP A 114 0.55 13.88 17.86
C ASP A 114 1.60 12.74 17.91
N GLU A 115 1.74 11.93 16.84
CA GLU A 115 2.75 10.87 16.74
C GLU A 115 3.89 11.25 15.77
N GLU A 116 5.12 11.40 16.30
CA GLU A 116 6.32 11.81 15.54
C GLU A 116 6.68 10.89 14.35
N ALA A 117 6.17 9.66 14.31
CA ALA A 117 6.53 8.66 13.29
C ALA A 117 5.96 8.95 11.89
N TRP A 118 4.82 9.64 11.78
CA TRP A 118 4.12 9.84 10.49
C TRP A 118 4.68 10.94 9.59
N PRO A 119 5.06 12.12 10.12
CA PRO A 119 5.75 13.15 9.32
C PRO A 119 7.02 12.62 8.63
N TRP A 120 7.76 11.73 9.30
CA TRP A 120 8.95 11.08 8.74
C TRP A 120 8.65 10.10 7.61
N LEU A 121 7.53 9.39 7.69
CA LEU A 121 7.06 8.44 6.68
C LEU A 121 6.62 9.12 5.39
N VAL A 122 5.89 10.24 5.50
CA VAL A 122 5.47 11.06 4.36
C VAL A 122 6.69 11.59 3.58
N GLY A 123 7.77 11.96 4.29
CA GLY A 123 8.99 12.48 3.68
C GLY A 123 9.84 11.45 2.91
N ARG A 124 9.72 10.15 3.22
CA ARG A 124 10.49 9.06 2.55
C ARG A 124 9.71 8.30 1.49
N MET A 125 8.46 8.68 1.24
CA MET A 125 7.70 8.08 0.17
C MET A 125 8.36 8.29 -1.19
N PRO A 126 8.29 7.30 -2.09
CA PRO A 126 8.72 7.47 -3.46
C PRO A 126 7.96 8.62 -4.14
N ARG A 127 8.68 9.68 -4.51
CA ARG A 127 8.19 10.71 -5.42
C ARG A 127 8.42 10.21 -6.84
N TRP A 128 7.39 9.61 -7.43
CA TRP A 128 7.38 9.21 -8.85
C TRP A 128 6.94 10.36 -9.73
#